data_AF-A0A957B9R6-F1
#
_entry.id   AF-A0A957B9R6-F1
#
_cell.length_a   1.000
_cell.length_b   1.000
_cell.length_c   1.000
_cell.angle_alpha   90.00
_cell.angle_beta   90.00
_cell.angle_gamma   90.00
#
_symmetry.space_group_name_H-M   'P 1'
#
loop_
_entity.id
_entity.type
_entity.pdbx_description
1 polymer ?
#
loop_
_entity_poly.entity_id
_entity_poly.type
_entity_poly.pdbx_seq_one_letter_code
_entity_poly.pdbx_strand_id
1 'polypeptide(L)'
;VVGEYWDGERWVLVDAQMSPAFVKNLNIPFNVLDVPRDQFIVGGDAWLMIREQSADPEKFCVTPEMEQPRGTQYVLSHVVQDIAGLNKAECLCWDEWGLSVDTTTEESVFAHAQLGLIDEVAELTRANNPDLVELQRLYQHEVFQFHGTINCWSPAVPFEQMPLKVTLAG
;
A
#
# COMPACT_ATOMS: atom_id res chain seq x y z
N VAL A 1 -6.44 1.12 8.07
CA VAL A 1 -5.08 1.26 8.62
C VAL A 1 -4.80 0.01 9.42
N VAL A 2 -3.86 -0.79 8.96
CA VAL A 2 -3.43 -2.00 9.65
C VAL A 2 -1.97 -1.80 10.02
N GLY A 3 -1.59 -2.18 11.24
CA GLY A 3 -0.23 -2.04 11.74
C GLY A 3 0.25 -3.33 12.38
N GLU A 4 1.56 -3.43 12.58
CA GLU A 4 2.19 -4.54 13.28
C GLU A 4 2.92 -4.06 14.54
N TYR A 5 2.92 -4.88 15.58
CA TYR A 5 3.74 -4.66 16.77
C TYR A 5 4.40 -5.97 17.22
N TRP A 6 5.55 -5.86 17.89
CA TRP A 6 6.22 -7.00 18.51
C TRP A 6 5.62 -7.25 19.90
N ASP A 7 5.05 -8.44 20.13
CA ASP A 7 4.43 -8.80 21.41
C ASP A 7 5.43 -9.40 22.43
N GLY A 8 6.68 -9.60 22.04
CA GLY A 8 7.71 -10.28 22.82
C GLY A 8 8.16 -11.60 22.19
N GLU A 9 7.32 -12.22 21.36
CA GLU A 9 7.56 -13.52 20.73
C GLU A 9 7.42 -13.48 19.20
N ARG A 10 6.49 -12.68 18.68
CA ARG A 10 6.22 -12.52 17.25
C ARG A 10 5.70 -11.13 16.89
N TRP A 11 5.69 -10.85 15.59
CA TRP A 11 4.94 -9.73 15.03
C TRP A 11 3.45 -10.06 14.98
N VAL A 12 2.63 -9.18 15.55
CA VAL A 12 1.17 -9.27 15.62
C VAL A 12 0.55 -8.18 14.76
N LEU A 13 -0.32 -8.58 13.84
CA LEU A 13 -1.05 -7.68 12.95
C LEU A 13 -2.33 -7.20 13.64
N VAL A 14 -2.60 -5.90 13.56
CA VAL A 14 -3.73 -5.23 14.22
C VAL A 14 -4.45 -4.32 13.24
N ASP A 15 -5.75 -4.51 13.11
CA ASP A 15 -6.63 -3.55 12.45
C ASP A 15 -7.27 -2.63 13.50
N ALA A 16 -6.65 -1.47 13.69
CA ALA A 16 -7.10 -0.47 14.66
C ALA A 16 -8.40 0.26 14.23
N GLN A 17 -8.86 0.10 12.99
CA GLN A 17 -10.07 0.72 12.50
C GLN A 17 -11.34 -0.03 12.96
N MET A 18 -11.21 -1.33 13.25
CA MET A 18 -12.36 -2.21 13.49
C MET A 18 -12.87 -2.12 14.92
N SER A 19 -13.91 -1.30 15.13
CA SER A 19 -14.64 -1.27 16.40
C SER A 19 -15.46 -2.56 16.62
N PRO A 20 -15.85 -2.90 17.86
CA PRO A 20 -16.72 -4.04 18.13
C PRO A 20 -18.04 -4.02 17.34
N ALA A 21 -18.56 -2.82 17.04
CA ALA A 21 -19.75 -2.66 16.21
C ALA A 21 -19.47 -3.04 14.75
N PHE A 22 -18.33 -2.65 14.18
CA PHE A 22 -17.92 -3.06 12.84
C PHE A 22 -17.70 -4.56 12.74
N VAL A 23 -16.96 -5.14 13.70
CA VAL A 23 -16.72 -6.60 13.78
C VAL A 23 -18.04 -7.37 13.75
N LYS A 24 -19.02 -6.94 14.56
CA LYS A 24 -20.35 -7.55 14.60
C LYS A 24 -21.11 -7.37 13.29
N ASN A 25 -21.16 -6.15 12.75
CA ASN A 25 -21.97 -5.84 11.56
C ASN A 25 -21.43 -6.51 10.29
N LEU A 26 -20.12 -6.66 10.18
CA LEU A 26 -19.44 -7.30 9.05
C LEU A 26 -19.24 -8.80 9.25
N ASN A 27 -19.66 -9.36 10.39
CA ASN A 27 -19.46 -10.75 10.78
C ASN A 27 -18.00 -11.22 10.67
N ILE A 28 -17.05 -10.39 11.10
CA ILE A 28 -15.62 -10.71 11.06
C ILE A 28 -15.34 -11.89 12.02
N PRO A 29 -14.85 -13.04 11.52
CA PRO A 29 -14.76 -14.26 12.31
C PRO A 29 -13.44 -14.41 13.09
N PHE A 30 -12.57 -13.39 13.08
CA PHE A 30 -11.24 -13.41 13.69
C PHE A 30 -11.03 -12.21 14.62
N ASN A 31 -9.97 -12.29 15.43
CA ASN A 31 -9.58 -11.21 16.33
C ASN A 31 -8.90 -10.08 15.54
N VAL A 32 -9.52 -8.91 15.47
CA VAL A 32 -8.94 -7.74 14.79
C VAL A 32 -7.71 -7.15 15.50
N LEU A 33 -7.42 -7.59 16.72
CA LEU A 33 -6.18 -7.27 17.45
C LEU A 33 -5.09 -8.35 17.32
N ASP A 34 -5.35 -9.40 16.53
CA ASP A 34 -4.41 -10.45 16.15
C ASP A 34 -4.88 -11.05 14.82
N VAL A 35 -4.79 -10.21 13.77
CA VAL A 35 -5.32 -10.52 12.45
C VAL A 35 -4.49 -11.64 11.83
N PRO A 36 -5.12 -12.75 11.36
CA PRO A 36 -4.40 -13.79 10.66
C PRO A 36 -3.78 -13.25 9.37
N ARG A 37 -2.54 -13.64 9.04
CA ARG A 37 -1.79 -13.11 7.89
C ARG A 37 -2.44 -13.40 6.52
N ASP A 38 -3.36 -14.36 6.45
CA ASP A 38 -4.14 -14.68 5.25
C ASP A 38 -5.44 -13.86 5.13
N GLN A 39 -5.77 -13.04 6.13
CA GLN A 39 -6.96 -12.17 6.15
C GLN A 39 -6.65 -10.72 5.80
N PHE A 40 -5.37 -10.36 5.67
CA PHE A 40 -4.92 -9.05 5.23
C PHE A 40 -3.81 -9.22 4.19
N ILE A 41 -4.02 -8.66 3.00
CA ILE A 41 -3.08 -8.73 1.89
C ILE A 41 -2.28 -7.42 1.90
N VAL A 42 -0.97 -7.49 2.13
CA VAL A 42 -0.07 -6.32 2.04
C VAL A 42 0.18 -5.94 0.57
N GLY A 43 0.72 -4.74 0.32
CA GLY A 43 0.94 -4.24 -1.04
C GLY A 43 1.83 -5.18 -1.87
N GLY A 44 2.90 -5.71 -1.27
CA GLY A 44 3.79 -6.66 -1.92
C GLY A 44 3.11 -7.95 -2.35
N ASP A 45 2.24 -8.52 -1.50
CA ASP A 45 1.45 -9.71 -1.83
C ASP A 45 0.47 -9.42 -2.97
N ALA A 46 -0.28 -8.32 -2.88
CA ALA A 46 -1.25 -7.93 -3.91
C ALA A 46 -0.57 -7.73 -5.27
N TRP A 47 0.60 -7.11 -5.29
CA TRP A 47 1.38 -6.89 -6.50
C TRP A 47 1.77 -8.23 -7.17
N LEU A 48 2.33 -9.15 -6.40
CA LEU A 48 2.74 -10.46 -6.91
C LEU A 48 1.55 -11.35 -7.29
N MET A 49 0.41 -11.22 -6.61
CA MET A 49 -0.83 -11.87 -7.02
C MET A 49 -1.26 -11.42 -8.43
N ILE A 50 -1.19 -10.12 -8.72
CA ILE A 50 -1.48 -9.60 -10.06
C ILE A 50 -0.44 -10.11 -11.07
N ARG A 51 0.84 -9.98 -10.73
CA ARG A 51 1.97 -10.23 -11.65
C ARG A 51 2.17 -11.70 -11.98
N GLU A 52 2.03 -12.59 -11.00
CA GLU A 52 2.44 -13.98 -11.12
C GLU A 52 1.27 -14.95 -11.07
N GLN A 53 0.16 -14.55 -10.43
CA GLN A 53 -0.97 -15.43 -10.16
C GLN A 53 -2.23 -15.07 -10.96
N SER A 54 -2.11 -14.11 -11.89
CA SER A 54 -3.22 -13.64 -12.74
C SER A 54 -4.43 -13.15 -11.93
N ALA A 55 -4.21 -12.59 -10.73
CA ALA A 55 -5.27 -11.96 -9.98
C ALA A 55 -5.81 -10.74 -10.75
N ASP A 56 -7.12 -10.58 -10.73
CA ASP A 56 -7.79 -9.44 -11.37
C ASP A 56 -7.47 -8.16 -10.59
N PRO A 57 -6.74 -7.19 -11.18
CA PRO A 57 -6.36 -5.95 -10.50
C PRO A 57 -7.59 -5.18 -10.00
N GLU A 58 -8.70 -5.26 -10.72
CA GLU A 58 -9.92 -4.53 -10.37
C GLU A 58 -10.50 -5.00 -9.03
N LYS A 59 -10.12 -6.16 -8.51
CA LYS A 59 -10.56 -6.60 -7.16
C LYS A 59 -9.86 -5.87 -6.03
N PHE A 60 -8.74 -5.20 -6.29
CA PHE A 60 -8.03 -4.40 -5.31
C PHE A 60 -8.58 -2.97 -5.33
N CYS A 61 -9.38 -2.62 -4.31
CA CYS A 61 -10.06 -1.33 -4.20
C CYS A 61 -10.45 -1.04 -2.73
N VAL A 62 -10.89 0.19 -2.45
CA VAL A 62 -11.37 0.58 -1.11
C VAL A 62 -12.72 -0.05 -0.79
N THR A 63 -13.69 0.05 -1.71
CA THR A 63 -14.96 -0.68 -1.65
C THR A 63 -15.38 -1.14 -3.04
N PRO A 64 -16.14 -2.24 -3.17
CA PRO A 64 -16.55 -2.75 -4.48
C PRO A 64 -17.34 -1.75 -5.33
N GLU A 65 -18.10 -0.85 -4.70
CA GLU A 65 -18.96 0.15 -5.35
C GLU A 65 -18.21 1.39 -5.82
N MET A 66 -17.00 1.61 -5.30
CA MET A 66 -16.19 2.80 -5.60
C MET A 66 -15.41 2.57 -6.90
N GLU A 67 -15.51 3.52 -7.85
CA GLU A 67 -14.79 3.44 -9.13
C GLU A 67 -13.27 3.60 -8.95
N GLN A 68 -12.84 4.53 -8.09
CA GLN A 68 -11.43 4.81 -7.78
C GLN A 68 -11.28 5.26 -6.30
N PRO A 69 -10.16 4.98 -5.63
CA PRO A 69 -8.97 4.32 -6.17
C PRO A 69 -9.11 2.79 -6.25
N ARG A 70 -8.60 2.23 -7.35
CA ARG A 70 -8.69 0.80 -7.70
C ARG A 70 -7.52 0.36 -8.57
N GLY A 71 -7.31 -0.95 -8.66
CA GLY A 71 -6.51 -1.54 -9.72
C GLY A 71 -5.03 -1.62 -9.39
N THR A 72 -4.23 -1.88 -10.42
CA THR A 72 -2.77 -2.02 -10.28
C THR A 72 -2.12 -0.77 -9.68
N GLN A 73 -2.62 0.42 -10.01
CA GLN A 73 -2.08 1.67 -9.47
C GLN A 73 -2.34 1.81 -7.97
N TYR A 74 -3.52 1.39 -7.51
CA TYR A 74 -3.86 1.34 -6.08
C TYR A 74 -2.99 0.34 -5.33
N VAL A 75 -2.70 -0.82 -5.92
CA VAL A 75 -1.76 -1.78 -5.34
C VAL A 75 -0.35 -1.21 -5.27
N LEU A 76 0.10 -0.54 -6.34
CA LEU A 76 1.42 0.09 -6.39
C LEU A 76 1.58 1.17 -5.31
N SER A 77 0.54 1.96 -5.02
CA SER A 77 0.60 2.94 -3.93
C SER A 77 0.84 2.27 -2.58
N HIS A 78 0.26 1.10 -2.33
CA HIS A 78 0.52 0.33 -1.12
C HIS A 78 1.94 -0.24 -1.08
N VAL A 79 2.50 -0.70 -2.21
CA VAL A 79 3.92 -1.13 -2.27
C VAL A 79 4.85 0.04 -1.90
N VAL A 80 4.59 1.24 -2.43
CA VAL A 80 5.36 2.46 -2.12
C VAL A 80 5.22 2.83 -0.64
N GLN A 81 4.01 2.76 -0.08
CA GLN A 81 3.74 3.04 1.33
C GLN A 81 4.41 2.00 2.24
N ASP A 82 4.40 0.72 1.89
CA ASP A 82 4.99 -0.37 2.69
C ASP A 82 6.51 -0.19 2.82
N ILE A 83 7.23 0.05 1.71
CA ILE A 83 8.68 0.28 1.77
C ILE A 83 9.01 1.56 2.53
N ALA A 84 8.20 2.62 2.40
CA ALA A 84 8.40 3.86 3.14
C ALA A 84 8.17 3.67 4.65
N GLY A 85 7.10 2.97 5.03
CA GLY A 85 6.78 2.66 6.43
C GLY A 85 7.85 1.81 7.10
N LEU A 86 8.38 0.79 6.41
CA LEU A 86 9.50 -0.03 6.89
C LEU A 86 10.82 0.76 7.02
N ASN A 87 10.94 1.88 6.32
CA ASN A 87 12.03 2.86 6.47
C ASN A 87 11.71 4.01 7.45
N LYS A 88 10.64 3.89 8.24
CA LYS A 88 10.21 4.87 9.25
C LYS A 88 9.81 6.23 8.67
N ALA A 89 9.42 6.28 7.40
CA ALA A 89 8.79 7.47 6.86
C ALA A 89 7.36 7.59 7.39
N GLU A 90 6.99 8.79 7.85
CA GLU A 90 5.61 9.06 8.27
C GLU A 90 4.76 9.35 7.03
N CYS A 91 3.75 8.52 6.81
CA CYS A 91 2.88 8.58 5.63
C CYS A 91 1.42 8.77 6.08
N LEU A 92 0.69 9.68 5.43
CA LEU A 92 -0.76 9.74 5.61
C LEU A 92 -1.43 8.63 4.80
N CYS A 93 -2.43 7.97 5.38
CA CYS A 93 -3.04 6.75 4.82
C CYS A 93 -3.76 6.93 3.48
N TRP A 94 -3.98 8.17 3.05
CA TRP A 94 -4.68 8.49 1.81
C TRP A 94 -3.77 9.16 0.79
N ASP A 95 -2.48 9.33 1.11
CA ASP A 95 -1.52 9.99 0.24
C ASP A 95 -0.79 8.95 -0.60
N GLU A 96 -0.71 9.26 -1.89
CA GLU A 96 0.10 8.56 -2.86
C GLU A 96 1.26 9.48 -3.25
N TRP A 97 2.45 8.94 -3.57
CA TRP A 97 3.61 9.69 -4.08
C TRP A 97 4.52 8.83 -4.95
N GLY A 98 5.53 9.46 -5.57
CA GLY A 98 6.51 8.73 -6.37
C GLY A 98 5.85 8.01 -7.55
N LEU A 99 6.17 6.71 -7.73
CA LEU A 99 5.59 5.85 -8.77
C LEU A 99 4.06 5.81 -8.75
N SER A 100 3.43 6.09 -7.62
CA SER A 100 1.99 5.97 -7.50
C SER A 100 1.20 7.22 -7.90
N VAL A 101 1.85 8.38 -8.15
CA VAL A 101 1.14 9.67 -8.41
C VAL A 101 1.12 10.11 -9.85
N ASP A 102 2.22 9.95 -10.58
CA ASP A 102 2.39 10.53 -11.92
C ASP A 102 3.07 9.52 -12.85
N THR A 103 2.28 8.59 -13.36
CA THR A 103 2.68 7.69 -14.44
C THR A 103 2.50 8.46 -15.73
N THR A 104 3.55 9.17 -16.17
CA THR A 104 3.52 9.99 -17.39
C THR A 104 2.97 9.23 -18.62
N THR A 105 3.02 7.89 -18.60
CA THR A 105 1.99 6.97 -19.11
C THR A 105 2.05 5.66 -18.29
N GLU A 106 1.00 4.84 -18.24
CA GLU A 106 1.08 3.47 -17.67
C GLU A 106 2.31 2.72 -18.19
N GLU A 107 2.62 2.91 -19.48
CA GLU A 107 3.77 2.34 -20.19
C GLU A 107 5.13 2.60 -19.51
N SER A 108 5.29 3.72 -18.77
CA SER A 108 6.55 4.06 -18.09
C SER A 108 6.73 3.32 -16.75
N VAL A 109 5.64 3.03 -16.03
CA VAL A 109 5.66 2.16 -14.84
C VAL A 109 5.79 0.69 -15.22
N PHE A 110 5.13 0.29 -16.32
CA PHE A 110 5.22 -1.07 -16.85
C PHE A 110 6.46 -1.29 -17.73
N ALA A 111 7.38 -0.33 -17.81
CA ALA A 111 8.68 -0.57 -18.41
C ALA A 111 9.41 -1.66 -17.60
N HIS A 112 10.11 -2.56 -18.29
CA HIS A 112 10.71 -3.75 -17.68
C HIS A 112 11.63 -3.45 -16.49
N ALA A 113 12.37 -2.32 -16.54
CA ALA A 113 13.26 -1.92 -15.46
C ALA A 113 12.49 -1.51 -14.18
N GLN A 114 11.40 -0.77 -14.33
CA GLN A 114 10.51 -0.36 -13.24
C GLN A 114 9.77 -1.58 -12.68
N LEU A 115 9.30 -2.49 -13.53
CA LEU A 115 8.68 -3.74 -13.09
C LEU A 115 9.63 -4.59 -12.24
N GLY A 116 10.88 -4.78 -12.68
CA GLY A 116 11.86 -5.50 -11.87
C GLY A 116 12.09 -4.85 -10.51
N LEU A 117 12.18 -3.52 -10.48
CA LEU A 117 12.36 -2.77 -9.24
C LEU A 117 11.14 -2.90 -8.29
N ILE A 118 9.92 -2.86 -8.82
CA ILE A 118 8.70 -3.04 -8.02
C ILE A 118 8.59 -4.50 -7.55
N ASP A 119 8.90 -5.48 -8.41
CA ASP A 119 8.92 -6.91 -8.06
C ASP A 119 9.91 -7.16 -6.90
N GLU A 120 11.11 -6.56 -6.93
CA GLU A 120 12.11 -6.64 -5.83
C GLU A 120 11.59 -6.02 -4.51
N VAL A 121 10.95 -4.85 -4.57
CA VAL A 121 10.38 -4.21 -3.38
C VAL A 121 9.22 -5.04 -2.83
N ALA A 122 8.35 -5.56 -3.69
CA ALA A 122 7.20 -6.38 -3.29
C ALA A 122 7.64 -7.66 -2.55
N GLU A 123 8.70 -8.32 -3.02
CA GLU A 123 9.27 -9.49 -2.35
C GLU A 123 9.88 -9.16 -0.98
N LEU A 124 10.50 -7.99 -0.83
CA LEU A 124 10.99 -7.56 0.48
C LEU A 124 9.85 -7.18 1.42
N THR A 125 8.89 -6.36 0.98
CA THR A 125 7.86 -5.82 1.88
C THR A 125 6.85 -6.86 2.34
N ARG A 126 6.64 -7.94 1.57
CA ARG A 126 5.81 -9.09 2.01
C ARG A 126 6.50 -10.00 3.02
N ALA A 127 7.83 -9.95 3.12
CA ALA A 127 8.58 -10.87 3.96
C ALA A 127 8.37 -10.55 5.44
N ASN A 128 8.12 -11.57 6.26
CA ASN A 128 7.99 -11.40 7.72
C ASN A 128 9.27 -10.87 8.40
N ASN A 129 10.43 -11.07 7.76
CA ASN A 129 11.72 -10.60 8.25
C ASN A 129 12.60 -10.20 7.04
N PRO A 130 12.37 -9.01 6.46
CA PRO A 130 13.06 -8.57 5.26
C PRO A 130 14.55 -8.31 5.52
N ASP A 131 15.35 -8.41 4.45
CA ASP A 131 16.72 -7.88 4.49
C ASP A 131 16.66 -6.35 4.60
N LEU A 132 16.94 -5.84 5.81
CA LEU A 132 16.86 -4.41 6.10
C LEU A 132 17.88 -3.58 5.32
N VAL A 133 19.04 -4.13 4.99
CA VAL A 133 20.07 -3.39 4.23
C VAL A 133 19.57 -3.17 2.82
N GLU A 134 19.02 -4.21 2.21
CA GLU A 134 18.49 -4.13 0.86
C GLU A 134 17.23 -3.27 0.79
N LEU A 135 16.33 -3.42 1.77
CA LEU A 135 15.13 -2.61 1.90
C LEU A 135 15.46 -1.10 2.01
N GLN A 136 16.48 -0.76 2.80
CA GLN A 136 16.95 0.62 2.93
C GLN A 136 17.60 1.11 1.63
N ARG A 137 18.39 0.27 0.96
CA ARG A 137 19.03 0.59 -0.32
C ARG A 137 18.00 0.90 -1.39
N LEU A 138 17.00 0.04 -1.56
CA LEU A 138 15.94 0.21 -2.57
C LEU A 138 15.09 1.45 -2.29
N TYR A 139 14.81 1.73 -1.02
CA TYR A 139 14.03 2.93 -0.66
C TYR A 139 14.72 4.22 -1.08
N GLN A 140 16.05 4.28 -1.18
CA GLN A 140 16.76 5.48 -1.66
C GLN A 140 16.48 5.80 -3.14
N HIS A 141 15.85 4.90 -3.90
CA HIS A 141 15.47 5.18 -5.27
C HIS A 141 14.39 6.27 -5.32
N GLU A 142 14.59 7.29 -6.15
CA GLU A 142 13.75 8.50 -6.17
C GLU A 142 12.26 8.20 -6.36
N VAL A 143 11.97 7.13 -7.09
CA VAL A 143 10.62 6.73 -7.43
C VAL A 143 9.79 6.23 -6.23
N PHE A 144 10.43 5.87 -5.10
CA PHE A 144 9.75 5.51 -3.85
C PHE A 144 9.72 6.64 -2.83
N GLN A 145 10.44 7.73 -3.09
CA GLN A 145 10.57 8.87 -2.19
C GLN A 145 9.55 9.96 -2.52
N PHE A 146 9.14 10.67 -1.48
CA PHE A 146 8.29 11.85 -1.62
C PHE A 146 9.11 13.05 -2.12
N HIS A 147 8.67 13.66 -3.22
CA HIS A 147 9.35 14.78 -3.90
C HIS A 147 8.50 16.05 -4.01
N GLY A 148 7.57 16.26 -3.08
CA GLY A 148 6.74 17.46 -3.05
C GLY A 148 5.36 17.30 -3.72
N THR A 149 5.14 16.30 -4.57
CA THR A 149 3.82 16.05 -5.19
C THR A 149 3.12 14.83 -4.59
N ILE A 150 1.85 14.97 -4.21
CA ILE A 150 0.97 13.89 -3.77
C ILE A 150 -0.36 13.90 -4.51
N ASN A 151 -0.96 12.72 -4.66
CA ASN A 151 -2.40 12.56 -4.86
C ASN A 151 -3.01 12.14 -3.52
N CYS A 152 -3.94 12.92 -2.98
CA CYS A 152 -4.62 12.61 -1.73
C CYS A 152 -6.06 12.15 -2.00
N TRP A 153 -6.39 10.94 -1.53
CA TRP A 153 -7.69 10.28 -1.66
C TRP A 153 -8.54 10.40 -0.40
N SER A 154 -8.25 11.37 0.46
CA SER A 154 -8.88 11.49 1.77
C SER A 154 -10.40 11.69 1.65
N PRO A 155 -11.23 10.91 2.36
CA PRO A 155 -12.68 11.08 2.39
C PRO A 155 -13.15 12.36 3.09
N ALA A 156 -12.20 13.21 3.53
CA ALA A 156 -12.50 14.54 4.05
C ALA A 156 -12.96 15.54 2.95
N VAL A 157 -12.75 15.22 1.67
CA VAL A 157 -13.30 15.99 0.54
C VAL A 157 -14.37 15.21 -0.23
N PRO A 158 -15.25 15.89 -0.99
CA PRO A 158 -16.20 15.22 -1.87
C PRO A 158 -15.49 14.33 -2.90
N PHE A 159 -16.12 13.20 -3.26
CA PHE A 159 -15.57 12.22 -4.20
C PHE A 159 -15.21 12.85 -5.55
N GLU A 160 -16.01 13.80 -6.02
CA GLU A 160 -15.81 14.49 -7.30
C GLU A 160 -14.57 15.39 -7.32
N GLN A 161 -13.97 15.64 -6.14
CA GLN A 161 -12.75 16.41 -5.98
C GLN A 161 -11.52 15.51 -5.76
N MET A 162 -11.71 14.19 -5.72
CA MET A 162 -10.62 13.23 -5.56
C MET A 162 -10.02 12.82 -6.92
N PRO A 163 -8.71 12.52 -6.96
CA PRO A 163 -7.74 12.82 -5.93
C PRO A 163 -7.45 14.33 -5.86
N LEU A 164 -7.22 14.84 -4.64
CA LEU A 164 -6.62 16.17 -4.50
C LEU A 164 -5.16 16.11 -4.92
N LYS A 165 -4.82 16.82 -5.99
CA LYS A 165 -3.44 16.97 -6.45
C LYS A 165 -2.78 18.12 -5.69
N VAL A 166 -1.79 17.79 -4.86
CA VAL A 166 -1.10 18.78 -4.02
C VAL A 166 0.38 18.78 -4.36
N THR A 167 0.93 19.97 -4.58
CA THR A 167 2.38 20.19 -4.66
C THR A 167 2.79 21.08 -3.48
N LEU A 168 3.57 20.54 -2.56
CA LEU A 168 4.16 21.28 -1.46
C LEU A 168 5.27 22.18 -2.01
N ALA A 169 5.17 23.49 -1.78
CA ALA A 169 6.28 24.39 -2.03
C ALA A 169 7.38 24.09 -1.00
N GLY A 170 8.57 23.73 -1.50
CA GLY A 170 9.76 23.47 -0.68
C GLY A 170 10.31 24.71 0.01
#